data_AF-A0AAV3ZSG4-F1
#
_entry.id   AF-A0AAV3ZSG4-F1
#
_cell.length_a   1.000
_cell.length_b   1.000
_cell.length_c   1.000
_cell.angle_alpha   90.00
_cell.angle_beta   90.00
_cell.angle_gamma   90.00
#
_symmetry.space_group_name_H-M   'P 1'
#
loop_
_entity.id
_entity.type
_entity.pdbx_description
1 polymer ?
#
loop_
_entity_poly.entity_id
_entity_poly.type
_entity_poly.pdbx_seq_one_letter_code
_entity_poly.pdbx_strand_id
1 'polypeptide(L)'
;MRDGGVQVVHNGPERLVKAARGKNGCLVQKGISRDKVNGHDAEASKNLEPTKAATKDVAQAVEDLDLDGDLDEKSDASSSNDSFASLPKKEIIQNQERTIKACRKLQRVRSIPMQMNPRAYQVLHGPIHIDNRKRKLIIHLDIRNTILVADSITNVSVEEALNSFLTSVTWGSEENSQWTWFSNIPSLKSPQPGLKTYYKYLEAKLVKNPQDRVNLRLQTGDFAHTSLGRIFQKDFKIHLARLAWQFDTCTSRDKVLTMSGRDGTPYHYILPGVYKLLHHLTAMRRDFAVVIRTYGRDGPNVMSSLNYGLLGNHPAFKTPLRLKVHKTPGIIKRKGSNSFELQTYKARDGTGSGNCSEIHQLLTHERDMYRMMCATQGISGYVDDFYHWQGNGYIHTAGKPLWLDTSDTRHHHIFFDDNFRADDEDSIVDVRVFNKDNGHEARSLGLSEVALLENACLVQADLLESIADEDYFLRMVRECEQKYTHLLWSNQL
;
A
#
# COMPACT_ATOMS: atom_id res chain seq x y z
N MET A 1 57.54 -6.83 -42.77
CA MET A 1 58.95 -6.41 -42.49
C MET A 1 59.24 -6.72 -41.03
N ARG A 2 60.20 -7.64 -40.81
CA ARG A 2 61.04 -7.93 -39.62
C ARG A 2 60.34 -8.10 -38.26
N ASP A 3 60.19 -9.30 -37.71
CA ASP A 3 61.17 -10.29 -37.17
C ASP A 3 61.50 -10.09 -35.68
N GLY A 4 61.40 -11.20 -34.93
CA GLY A 4 62.10 -11.38 -33.65
C GLY A 4 61.33 -12.17 -32.58
N GLY A 5 61.38 -13.50 -32.63
CA GLY A 5 61.05 -14.38 -31.50
C GLY A 5 62.32 -15.02 -30.90
N VAL A 6 62.29 -15.41 -29.62
CA VAL A 6 63.19 -16.41 -28.98
C VAL A 6 62.48 -17.09 -27.78
N GLN A 7 62.87 -18.34 -27.53
CA GLN A 7 62.30 -19.43 -26.72
C GLN A 7 62.61 -19.44 -25.19
N VAL A 8 61.71 -20.15 -24.49
CA VAL A 8 61.79 -21.07 -23.32
C VAL A 8 63.16 -21.43 -22.70
N VAL A 9 63.25 -21.46 -21.35
CA VAL A 9 64.08 -22.41 -20.57
C VAL A 9 63.42 -22.76 -19.20
N HIS A 10 63.48 -24.04 -18.82
CA HIS A 10 63.12 -24.67 -17.52
C HIS A 10 64.09 -24.32 -16.38
N ASN A 11 63.64 -24.43 -15.11
CA ASN A 11 64.37 -25.09 -13.99
C ASN A 11 63.55 -25.04 -12.66
N GLY A 12 63.36 -26.19 -11.99
CA GLY A 12 63.15 -26.26 -10.52
C GLY A 12 64.51 -26.27 -9.78
N PRO A 13 64.68 -26.77 -8.53
CA PRO A 13 63.73 -27.30 -7.54
C PRO A 13 64.01 -26.80 -6.08
N GLU A 14 63.40 -27.46 -5.08
CA GLU A 14 63.91 -27.78 -3.72
C GLU A 14 63.16 -27.33 -2.44
N ARG A 15 62.97 -28.37 -1.62
CA ARG A 15 62.37 -28.57 -0.28
C ARG A 15 63.10 -27.90 0.89
N LEU A 16 62.38 -27.74 2.02
CA LEU A 16 62.84 -28.03 3.40
C LEU A 16 61.62 -28.45 4.28
N VAL A 17 61.49 -29.73 4.66
CA VAL A 17 61.74 -30.39 6.00
C VAL A 17 60.55 -30.30 6.99
N LYS A 18 59.76 -31.40 7.17
CA LYS A 18 59.69 -32.42 8.28
C LYS A 18 59.23 -31.84 9.65
N ALA A 19 58.39 -32.48 10.48
CA ALA A 19 58.27 -33.91 10.86
C ALA A 19 56.86 -34.24 11.44
N ALA A 20 56.29 -35.43 11.18
CA ALA A 20 56.17 -36.62 12.09
C ALA A 20 55.07 -36.46 13.19
N ARG A 21 54.19 -37.39 13.57
CA ARG A 21 53.91 -38.85 13.50
C ARG A 21 52.43 -38.99 13.95
N GLY A 22 51.63 -40.04 13.75
CA GLY A 22 51.85 -41.42 13.33
C GLY A 22 50.50 -42.15 13.18
N LYS A 23 50.56 -43.28 12.48
CA LYS A 23 49.47 -44.19 12.08
C LYS A 23 49.15 -45.23 13.16
N ASN A 24 47.99 -45.88 13.03
CA ASN A 24 47.73 -47.35 12.94
C ASN A 24 46.21 -47.50 12.63
N GLY A 25 45.70 -48.12 11.55
CA GLY A 25 45.89 -49.47 10.98
C GLY A 25 44.98 -50.46 11.74
N CYS A 26 44.07 -51.31 11.22
CA CYS A 26 43.82 -52.01 9.94
C CYS A 26 42.35 -52.55 9.97
N LEU A 27 41.51 -52.54 8.92
CA LEU A 27 41.14 -53.66 8.01
C LEU A 27 40.89 -55.04 8.71
N VAL A 28 39.75 -55.74 8.54
CA VAL A 28 39.39 -56.63 7.40
C VAL A 28 37.98 -57.28 7.55
N GLN A 29 37.21 -57.29 6.44
CA GLN A 29 36.26 -58.27 5.83
C GLN A 29 35.02 -58.95 6.51
N LYS A 30 33.93 -58.90 5.71
CA LYS A 30 32.98 -59.94 5.21
C LYS A 30 32.13 -60.82 6.17
N GLY A 31 30.82 -60.85 5.87
CA GLY A 31 30.11 -62.12 5.58
C GLY A 31 28.89 -62.50 6.44
N ILE A 32 27.69 -62.35 5.86
CA ILE A 32 26.54 -63.29 5.79
C ILE A 32 26.29 -64.24 7.00
N SER A 33 25.11 -64.17 7.64
CA SER A 33 24.02 -65.18 7.53
C SER A 33 22.90 -64.98 8.56
N ARG A 34 21.71 -65.48 8.20
CA ARG A 34 20.41 -65.53 8.90
C ARG A 34 20.33 -66.67 9.94
N ASP A 35 19.18 -66.68 10.64
CA ASP A 35 18.52 -67.79 11.36
C ASP A 35 18.86 -67.95 12.85
N LYS A 36 17.97 -68.35 13.76
CA LYS A 36 16.50 -68.33 13.94
C LYS A 36 16.29 -68.88 15.38
N VAL A 37 15.14 -68.58 15.99
CA VAL A 37 14.33 -69.51 16.82
C VAL A 37 14.68 -69.78 18.32
N ASN A 38 13.67 -69.41 19.16
CA ASN A 38 13.04 -70.10 20.31
C ASN A 38 13.45 -69.92 21.79
N GLY A 39 12.39 -69.75 22.60
CA GLY A 39 12.18 -70.29 23.96
C GLY A 39 11.64 -69.25 24.96
N HIS A 40 10.31 -69.12 25.15
CA HIS A 40 9.49 -69.71 26.25
C HIS A 40 9.80 -69.10 27.65
N ASP A 41 8.88 -68.58 28.48
CA ASP A 41 7.56 -69.10 28.88
C ASP A 41 6.63 -68.08 29.61
N ALA A 42 5.32 -68.43 29.58
CA ALA A 42 4.26 -68.32 30.60
C ALA A 42 3.55 -66.99 30.97
N GLU A 43 2.29 -66.89 30.49
CA GLU A 43 1.00 -66.67 31.19
C GLU A 43 1.00 -66.35 32.71
N ALA A 44 0.10 -65.58 33.33
CA ALA A 44 -1.19 -64.96 32.98
C ALA A 44 -1.57 -63.93 34.08
N SER A 45 -2.42 -62.94 33.78
CA SER A 45 -3.61 -62.58 34.60
C SER A 45 -4.27 -61.25 34.22
N LYS A 46 -5.56 -61.38 33.84
CA LYS A 46 -6.77 -60.65 34.25
C LYS A 46 -6.79 -59.11 34.38
N ASN A 47 -7.70 -58.57 33.56
CA ASN A 47 -8.49 -57.33 33.64
C ASN A 47 -8.85 -56.82 35.04
N LEU A 48 -8.81 -55.49 35.19
CA LEU A 48 -9.87 -54.62 35.75
C LEU A 48 -9.48 -53.14 35.57
N GLU A 49 -10.27 -52.39 34.79
CA GLU A 49 -10.26 -50.91 34.80
C GLU A 49 -10.84 -50.39 36.13
N PRO A 50 -10.52 -49.15 36.57
CA PRO A 50 -11.36 -48.00 36.20
C PRO A 50 -10.69 -46.61 36.17
N THR A 51 -11.35 -45.69 35.45
CA THR A 51 -11.57 -44.25 35.75
C THR A 51 -10.45 -43.19 35.72
N LYS A 52 -10.70 -42.17 34.87
CA LYS A 52 -10.57 -40.70 35.04
C LYS A 52 -9.33 -40.12 35.76
N ALA A 53 -8.49 -39.39 35.02
CA ALA A 53 -8.41 -37.91 35.05
C ALA A 53 -7.14 -37.35 34.36
N ALA A 54 -7.35 -36.24 33.62
CA ALA A 54 -6.46 -35.09 33.41
C ALA A 54 -5.04 -35.28 32.81
N THR A 55 -4.87 -34.83 31.55
CA THR A 55 -4.07 -33.66 31.07
C THR A 55 -3.75 -33.86 29.57
N LYS A 56 -4.42 -33.12 28.69
CA LYS A 56 -3.98 -31.87 28.02
C LYS A 56 -2.88 -32.07 26.97
N ASP A 57 -3.28 -32.03 25.69
CA ASP A 57 -2.96 -30.97 24.70
C ASP A 57 -3.05 -31.51 23.26
N VAL A 58 -3.42 -30.80 22.20
CA VAL A 58 -4.10 -29.52 21.91
C VAL A 58 -4.41 -29.67 20.40
N ALA A 59 -5.69 -29.64 20.03
CA ALA A 59 -6.12 -29.38 18.66
C ALA A 59 -7.56 -28.86 18.68
N GLN A 60 -7.80 -27.86 17.84
CA GLN A 60 -9.11 -27.32 17.44
C GLN A 60 -9.80 -26.36 18.42
N ALA A 61 -9.99 -25.11 17.98
CA ALA A 61 -11.25 -24.34 18.02
C ALA A 61 -10.99 -22.84 17.74
N VAL A 62 -11.84 -22.04 17.09
CA VAL A 62 -13.18 -22.22 16.48
C VAL A 62 -13.50 -20.90 15.75
N GLU A 63 -14.28 -21.02 14.67
CA GLU A 63 -15.01 -19.99 13.93
C GLU A 63 -16.18 -19.35 14.71
N ASP A 64 -16.57 -18.16 14.28
CA ASP A 64 -17.92 -17.57 14.31
C ASP A 64 -18.64 -17.28 15.64
N LEU A 65 -19.05 -16.01 15.81
CA LEU A 65 -20.36 -15.63 16.35
C LEU A 65 -20.79 -14.26 15.78
N ASP A 66 -21.63 -14.30 14.74
CA ASP A 66 -22.75 -13.38 14.51
C ASP A 66 -23.92 -13.80 15.40
N LEU A 67 -24.63 -12.87 16.06
CA LEU A 67 -26.05 -13.00 16.38
C LEU A 67 -26.70 -11.61 16.57
N ASP A 68 -27.67 -11.33 15.68
CA ASP A 68 -28.73 -10.33 15.82
C ASP A 68 -29.74 -10.74 16.92
N GLY A 69 -30.45 -9.74 17.48
CA GLY A 69 -31.62 -9.94 18.32
C GLY A 69 -32.31 -8.63 18.73
N ASP A 70 -33.32 -8.22 17.94
CA ASP A 70 -34.35 -7.25 18.31
C ASP A 70 -35.23 -7.77 19.47
N LEU A 71 -35.65 -6.90 20.40
CA LEU A 71 -36.95 -6.96 21.10
C LEU A 71 -37.33 -5.59 21.72
N ASP A 72 -38.62 -5.25 21.55
CA ASP A 72 -39.32 -4.00 21.88
C ASP A 72 -39.60 -3.71 23.38
N GLU A 73 -39.80 -2.41 23.64
CA GLU A 73 -40.48 -1.66 24.72
C GLU A 73 -41.04 -2.34 25.99
N LYS A 74 -40.68 -1.79 27.18
CA LYS A 74 -41.55 -0.92 28.01
C LYS A 74 -40.90 -0.42 29.33
N SER A 75 -41.00 0.90 29.54
CA SER A 75 -41.17 1.72 30.76
C SER A 75 -40.68 1.23 32.14
N ASP A 76 -39.80 1.99 32.82
CA ASP A 76 -40.19 3.00 33.82
C ASP A 76 -38.98 3.72 34.48
N ALA A 77 -39.27 4.86 35.08
CA ALA A 77 -38.42 6.00 35.43
C ALA A 77 -37.39 5.83 36.58
N SER A 78 -36.28 6.60 36.53
CA SER A 78 -35.99 7.75 37.45
C SER A 78 -34.51 8.21 37.45
N SER A 79 -34.34 9.55 37.36
CA SER A 79 -33.22 10.44 37.78
C SER A 79 -31.75 9.99 37.64
N SER A 80 -30.88 10.77 37.00
CA SER A 80 -30.39 12.04 37.56
C SER A 80 -29.58 12.85 36.54
N ASN A 81 -29.63 14.18 36.71
CA ASN A 81 -28.98 15.21 35.91
C ASN A 81 -27.45 15.10 35.89
N ASP A 82 -26.85 15.31 34.72
CA ASP A 82 -25.64 16.16 34.63
C ASP A 82 -25.55 16.86 33.26
N SER A 83 -25.42 18.18 33.32
CA SER A 83 -25.53 19.10 32.20
C SER A 83 -24.18 19.34 31.52
N PHE A 84 -23.97 18.79 30.33
CA PHE A 84 -22.97 19.29 29.38
C PHE A 84 -23.67 20.19 28.36
N ALA A 85 -23.47 21.50 28.49
CA ALA A 85 -23.99 22.50 27.56
C ALA A 85 -23.38 22.27 26.16
N SER A 86 -24.23 21.90 25.21
CA SER A 86 -23.89 21.87 23.78
C SER A 86 -23.89 23.29 23.23
N LEU A 87 -22.81 23.66 22.53
CA LEU A 87 -22.78 24.90 21.75
C LEU A 87 -23.82 24.81 20.62
N PRO A 88 -24.60 25.87 20.34
CA PRO A 88 -25.66 25.81 19.34
C PRO A 88 -25.09 25.56 17.94
N LYS A 89 -25.68 24.61 17.19
CA LYS A 89 -25.33 24.27 15.79
C LYS A 89 -25.12 25.48 14.86
N LYS A 90 -25.76 26.62 15.14
CA LYS A 90 -25.59 27.88 14.38
C LYS A 90 -24.19 28.50 14.51
N GLU A 91 -23.53 28.35 15.66
CA GLU A 91 -22.20 28.91 15.90
C GLU A 91 -21.12 28.12 15.16
N ILE A 92 -21.26 26.80 15.07
CA ILE A 92 -20.35 25.91 14.32
C ILE A 92 -20.42 26.22 12.82
N ILE A 93 -21.63 26.35 12.26
CA ILE A 93 -21.84 26.68 10.85
C ILE A 93 -21.25 28.06 10.52
N GLN A 94 -21.47 29.08 11.38
CA GLN A 94 -20.89 30.41 11.17
C GLN A 94 -19.35 30.41 11.26
N ASN A 95 -18.76 29.57 12.11
CA ASN A 95 -17.31 29.49 12.24
C ASN A 95 -16.67 28.75 11.05
N GLN A 96 -17.37 27.75 10.50
CA GLN A 96 -16.99 27.07 9.25
C GLN A 96 -17.09 28.00 8.05
N GLU A 97 -18.17 28.78 7.90
CA GLU A 97 -18.32 29.77 6.83
C GLU A 97 -17.23 30.85 6.87
N ARG A 98 -16.86 31.33 8.07
CA ARG A 98 -15.76 32.29 8.26
C ARG A 98 -14.41 31.69 7.84
N THR A 99 -14.17 30.42 8.16
CA THR A 99 -12.94 29.70 7.79
C THR A 99 -12.87 29.47 6.28
N ILE A 100 -13.98 29.06 5.64
CA ILE A 100 -14.09 28.89 4.18
C ILE A 100 -13.85 30.22 3.45
N LYS A 101 -14.41 31.32 3.97
CA LYS A 101 -14.23 32.66 3.39
C LYS A 101 -12.79 33.16 3.51
N ALA A 102 -12.09 32.83 4.59
CA ALA A 102 -10.66 33.11 4.75
C ALA A 102 -9.80 32.30 3.76
N CYS A 103 -10.12 31.03 3.54
CA CYS A 103 -9.44 30.17 2.55
C CYS A 103 -9.60 30.68 1.11
N ARG A 104 -10.80 31.14 0.73
CA ARG A 104 -11.05 31.75 -0.61
C ARG A 104 -10.25 33.04 -0.84
N LYS A 105 -9.91 33.78 0.22
CA LYS A 105 -9.09 35.00 0.12
C LYS A 105 -7.61 34.69 -0.13
N LEU A 106 -7.11 33.55 0.34
CA LEU A 106 -5.73 33.09 0.11
C LEU A 106 -5.52 32.51 -1.30
N GLN A 107 -6.56 31.96 -1.94
CA GLN A 107 -6.51 31.45 -3.31
C GLN A 107 -6.19 32.54 -4.36
N ARG A 108 -6.52 33.81 -4.09
CA ARG A 108 -6.25 34.93 -5.02
C ARG A 108 -4.83 35.48 -4.95
N VAL A 109 -4.05 35.15 -3.91
CA VAL A 109 -2.71 35.73 -3.72
C VAL A 109 -1.60 34.85 -4.32
N ARG A 110 -1.90 33.60 -4.74
CA ARG A 110 -0.91 32.64 -5.25
C ARG A 110 -0.96 32.37 -6.75
N SER A 111 -1.82 33.05 -7.51
CA SER A 111 -1.85 32.92 -8.98
C SER A 111 -0.90 33.94 -9.62
N ILE A 112 0.38 33.58 -9.74
CA ILE A 112 1.32 34.27 -10.64
C ILE A 112 1.24 33.57 -12.00
N PRO A 113 0.93 34.26 -13.11
CA PRO A 113 0.97 33.65 -14.44
C PRO A 113 2.41 33.57 -14.93
N MET A 114 2.97 32.36 -15.08
CA MET A 114 4.20 32.18 -15.84
C MET A 114 3.89 32.14 -17.35
N GLN A 115 4.28 33.19 -18.07
CA GLN A 115 4.42 33.14 -19.52
C GLN A 115 5.69 32.36 -19.87
N MET A 116 5.56 31.27 -20.65
CA MET A 116 6.67 30.51 -21.20
C MET A 116 6.85 30.85 -22.69
N ASN A 117 8.08 31.19 -23.06
CA ASN A 117 8.48 31.57 -24.41
C ASN A 117 9.02 30.33 -25.16
N PRO A 118 8.52 29.99 -26.37
CA PRO A 118 8.90 28.76 -27.05
C PRO A 118 10.10 29.00 -27.99
N ARG A 119 11.29 28.54 -27.60
CA ARG A 119 12.39 28.34 -28.56
C ARG A 119 13.13 27.02 -28.34
N ALA A 120 12.81 26.10 -29.25
CA ALA A 120 13.68 25.18 -30.00
C ALA A 120 14.86 24.50 -29.27
N TYR A 121 14.74 23.18 -29.13
CA TYR A 121 15.89 22.28 -29.08
C TYR A 121 15.84 21.32 -30.28
N GLN A 122 16.87 21.40 -31.10
CA GLN A 122 17.12 20.52 -32.25
C GLN A 122 17.60 19.16 -31.75
N VAL A 123 17.00 18.10 -32.32
CA VAL A 123 17.21 16.68 -31.98
C VAL A 123 18.44 16.15 -32.74
N LEU A 124 19.33 15.45 -32.05
CA LEU A 124 20.32 14.56 -32.65
C LEU A 124 19.82 13.11 -32.59
N HIS A 125 19.81 12.46 -33.75
CA HIS A 125 19.19 11.16 -34.00
C HIS A 125 20.05 9.96 -33.58
N GLY A 126 19.40 9.00 -32.91
CA GLY A 126 19.64 7.55 -33.02
C GLY A 126 18.27 6.86 -33.20
N PRO A 127 18.16 5.67 -33.83
CA PRO A 127 16.87 5.10 -34.18
C PRO A 127 16.24 4.39 -32.97
N ILE A 128 15.62 5.16 -32.09
CA ILE A 128 14.50 4.67 -31.30
C ILE A 128 13.27 4.91 -32.17
N HIS A 129 12.53 3.87 -32.53
CA HIS A 129 11.21 4.02 -33.13
C HIS A 129 10.32 4.73 -32.11
N ILE A 130 10.23 6.05 -32.21
CA ILE A 130 9.27 6.85 -31.44
C ILE A 130 7.93 6.63 -32.12
N ASP A 131 7.18 5.64 -31.64
CA ASP A 131 5.73 5.65 -31.86
C ASP A 131 5.20 6.95 -31.24
N ASN A 132 4.65 7.86 -32.05
CA ASN A 132 4.04 9.10 -31.57
C ASN A 132 2.83 8.86 -30.65
N ARG A 133 2.45 7.59 -30.45
CA ARG A 133 1.40 7.16 -29.54
C ARG A 133 1.89 7.21 -28.09
N LYS A 134 1.21 7.98 -27.24
CA LYS A 134 1.48 7.99 -25.80
C LYS A 134 1.29 6.58 -25.20
N ARG A 135 2.26 6.11 -24.41
CA ARG A 135 2.26 4.78 -23.72
C ARG A 135 0.99 4.54 -22.94
N LYS A 136 0.31 3.41 -22.96
CA LYS A 136 -0.83 3.17 -22.08
C LYS A 136 -0.44 3.34 -20.60
N LEU A 137 -1.26 4.06 -19.82
CA LEU A 137 -1.01 4.25 -18.38
C LEU A 137 -1.66 3.12 -17.58
N ILE A 138 -0.89 2.46 -16.71
CA ILE A 138 -1.41 1.51 -15.72
C ILE A 138 -1.21 2.14 -14.35
N ILE A 139 -2.26 2.75 -13.80
CA ILE A 139 -2.18 3.52 -12.56
C ILE A 139 -2.58 2.61 -11.40
N HIS A 140 -1.62 2.26 -10.56
CA HIS A 140 -1.84 1.53 -9.32
C HIS A 140 -2.11 2.54 -8.20
N LEU A 141 -3.21 2.38 -7.48
CA LEU A 141 -3.59 3.25 -6.36
C LEU A 141 -3.76 2.39 -5.12
N ASP A 142 -2.97 2.66 -4.09
CA ASP A 142 -3.35 2.21 -2.75
C ASP A 142 -4.66 2.89 -2.30
N ILE A 143 -5.32 2.29 -1.30
CA ILE A 143 -6.56 2.81 -0.76
C ILE A 143 -6.31 3.87 0.33
N ARG A 144 -5.75 3.46 1.47
CA ARG A 144 -5.79 4.29 2.70
C ARG A 144 -4.77 5.39 2.60
N ASN A 145 -5.14 6.61 3.00
CA ASN A 145 -4.35 7.83 2.92
C ASN A 145 -3.84 8.19 1.51
N THR A 146 -4.21 7.40 0.50
CA THR A 146 -3.86 7.65 -0.90
C THR A 146 -5.07 8.19 -1.63
N ILE A 147 -6.19 7.47 -1.65
CA ILE A 147 -7.43 7.90 -2.33
C ILE A 147 -8.59 8.17 -1.37
N LEU A 148 -8.45 7.81 -0.09
CA LEU A 148 -9.43 8.08 0.95
C LEU A 148 -8.78 8.20 2.33
N VAL A 149 -9.49 8.87 3.26
CA VAL A 149 -8.98 9.24 4.60
C VAL A 149 -9.77 8.52 5.67
N ALA A 150 -9.90 7.20 5.54
CA ALA A 150 -10.80 6.43 6.36
C ALA A 150 -10.58 4.91 6.27
N ASP A 151 -11.28 4.17 7.11
CA ASP A 151 -11.51 2.74 6.90
C ASP A 151 -12.90 2.34 7.40
N SER A 152 -13.73 1.87 6.45
CA SER A 152 -15.09 1.40 6.69
C SER A 152 -15.17 0.08 7.47
N ILE A 153 -14.07 -0.67 7.52
CA ILE A 153 -13.95 -2.00 8.11
C ILE A 153 -13.38 -1.93 9.53
N THR A 154 -12.38 -1.09 9.79
CA THR A 154 -11.83 -0.92 11.15
C THR A 154 -12.56 0.12 11.99
N ASN A 155 -13.69 0.67 11.51
CA ASN A 155 -14.47 1.70 12.19
C ASN A 155 -13.63 2.93 12.60
N VAL A 156 -12.68 3.32 11.74
CA VAL A 156 -11.84 4.50 11.97
C VAL A 156 -12.48 5.68 11.27
N SER A 157 -12.83 6.71 12.04
CA SER A 157 -13.42 7.94 11.54
C SER A 157 -12.44 8.75 10.69
N VAL A 158 -12.96 9.70 9.89
CA VAL A 158 -12.12 10.61 9.09
C VAL A 158 -11.19 11.42 9.97
N GLU A 159 -11.70 11.88 11.12
CA GLU A 159 -10.95 12.65 12.09
C GLU A 159 -9.75 11.86 12.63
N GLU A 160 -9.96 10.59 12.97
CA GLU A 160 -8.91 9.71 13.48
C GLU A 160 -7.86 9.39 12.43
N ALA A 161 -8.30 9.07 11.21
CA ALA A 161 -7.40 8.78 10.11
C ALA A 161 -6.52 9.99 9.78
N LEU A 162 -7.11 11.20 9.71
CA LEU A 162 -6.37 12.42 9.42
C LEU A 162 -5.40 12.79 10.54
N ASN A 163 -5.81 12.67 11.81
CA ASN A 163 -4.90 12.86 12.94
C ASN A 163 -3.74 11.86 12.92
N SER A 164 -4.03 10.59 12.66
CA SER A 164 -3.01 9.55 12.57
C SER A 164 -2.03 9.84 11.44
N PHE A 165 -2.53 10.23 10.26
CA PHE A 165 -1.68 10.66 9.15
C PHE A 165 -0.78 11.84 9.54
N LEU A 166 -1.29 12.87 10.22
CA LEU A 166 -0.47 14.01 10.66
C LEU A 166 0.72 13.58 11.52
N THR A 167 0.57 12.57 12.38
CA THR A 167 1.70 12.06 13.17
C THR A 167 2.80 11.41 12.32
N SER A 168 2.47 10.96 11.10
CA SER A 168 3.41 10.35 10.16
C SER A 168 4.20 11.36 9.32
N VAL A 169 3.75 12.62 9.28
CA VAL A 169 4.39 13.70 8.49
C VAL A 169 4.87 14.86 9.37
N THR A 170 4.93 14.66 10.68
CA THR A 170 5.43 15.65 11.65
C THR A 170 6.67 15.11 12.35
N TRP A 171 7.71 15.95 12.42
CA TRP A 171 9.08 15.51 12.70
C TRP A 171 9.64 16.13 13.97
N GLY A 172 10.46 15.35 14.67
CA GLY A 172 11.11 15.77 15.90
C GLY A 172 12.16 14.78 16.37
N SER A 173 12.60 15.00 17.61
CA SER A 173 13.58 14.18 18.31
C SER A 173 13.13 13.97 19.75
N GLU A 174 13.68 12.93 20.38
CA GLU A 174 13.55 12.75 21.82
C GLU A 174 14.78 13.33 22.52
N GLU A 175 14.53 14.25 23.46
CA GLU A 175 15.54 14.90 24.29
C GLU A 175 15.14 14.71 25.75
N ASN A 176 16.02 14.13 26.58
CA ASN A 176 15.76 13.87 27.99
C ASN A 176 14.43 13.12 28.25
N SER A 177 14.13 12.12 27.42
CA SER A 177 12.89 11.32 27.46
C SER A 177 11.60 12.10 27.13
N GLN A 178 11.72 13.32 26.61
CA GLN A 178 10.60 14.15 26.15
C GLN A 178 10.68 14.40 24.65
N TRP A 179 9.53 14.52 24.01
CA TRP A 179 9.46 14.79 22.58
C TRP A 179 9.61 16.29 22.31
N THR A 180 10.53 16.66 21.41
CA THR A 180 10.75 18.02 20.93
C THR A 180 10.48 18.08 19.44
N TRP A 181 9.61 19.02 19.02
CA TRP A 181 9.31 19.25 17.61
C TRP A 181 10.46 19.94 16.91
N PHE A 182 10.82 19.47 15.73
CA PHE A 182 11.75 20.17 14.85
C PHE A 182 11.08 21.36 14.14
N SER A 183 9.84 21.17 13.70
CA SER A 183 9.07 22.14 12.94
C SER A 183 7.58 22.00 13.26
N ASN A 184 6.84 23.10 13.08
CA ASN A 184 5.38 23.12 13.11
C ASN A 184 4.75 23.01 11.71
N ILE A 185 5.54 22.68 10.69
CA ILE A 185 5.09 22.48 9.31
C ILE A 185 5.22 20.99 8.97
N PRO A 186 4.10 20.31 8.66
CA PRO A 186 4.14 18.93 8.17
C PRO A 186 4.95 18.81 6.87
N SER A 187 5.61 17.68 6.68
CA SER A 187 6.35 17.35 5.45
C SER A 187 6.42 15.83 5.26
N LEU A 188 6.30 15.37 4.01
CA LEU A 188 6.40 13.95 3.68
C LEU A 188 7.78 13.37 3.93
N LYS A 189 8.83 14.14 3.58
CA LYS A 189 10.23 13.73 3.76
C LYS A 189 10.81 14.38 5.00
N SER A 190 11.76 13.69 5.62
CA SER A 190 12.48 14.25 6.77
C SER A 190 13.15 15.57 6.39
N PRO A 191 12.90 16.67 7.10
CA PRO A 191 13.56 17.95 6.83
C PRO A 191 15.08 17.91 7.05
N GLN A 192 15.56 16.99 7.90
CA GLN A 192 16.97 16.85 8.26
C GLN A 192 17.29 15.39 8.66
N PRO A 193 18.52 14.89 8.40
CA PRO A 193 18.93 13.57 8.89
C PRO A 193 18.80 13.43 10.41
N GLY A 194 18.40 12.24 10.87
CA GLY A 194 18.33 11.88 12.30
C GLY A 194 17.01 12.20 13.00
N LEU A 195 16.09 12.92 12.35
CA LEU A 195 14.74 13.14 12.88
C LEU A 195 13.89 11.88 12.75
N LYS A 196 12.89 11.75 13.62
CA LYS A 196 11.85 10.72 13.55
C LYS A 196 10.49 11.38 13.40
N THR A 197 9.56 10.67 12.79
CA THR A 197 8.15 11.07 12.82
C THR A 197 7.59 10.81 14.21
N TYR A 198 6.59 11.59 14.62
CA TYR A 198 5.93 11.34 15.90
C TYR A 198 5.25 9.96 15.93
N TYR A 199 4.75 9.51 14.77
CA TYR A 199 4.24 8.15 14.62
C TYR A 199 5.30 7.09 14.97
N LYS A 200 6.49 7.15 14.35
CA LYS A 200 7.55 6.16 14.61
C LYS A 200 8.08 6.24 16.04
N TYR A 201 8.09 7.43 16.64
CA TYR A 201 8.38 7.59 18.07
C TYR A 201 7.38 6.85 18.96
N LEU A 202 6.08 7.07 18.74
CA LEU A 202 5.04 6.38 19.50
C LEU A 202 5.02 4.87 19.21
N GLU A 203 5.22 4.47 17.95
CA GLU A 203 5.32 3.05 17.56
C GLU A 203 6.41 2.35 18.36
N ALA A 204 7.63 2.91 18.40
CA ALA A 204 8.75 2.34 19.16
C ALA A 204 8.50 2.26 20.67
N LYS A 205 7.71 3.18 21.24
CA LYS A 205 7.40 3.20 22.69
C LYS A 205 6.24 2.28 23.07
N LEU A 206 5.23 2.20 22.23
CA LEU A 206 3.94 1.58 22.56
C LEU A 206 3.79 0.17 21.98
N VAL A 207 4.43 -0.13 20.85
CA VAL A 207 4.21 -1.37 20.12
C VAL A 207 5.34 -2.36 20.37
N LYS A 208 5.07 -3.40 21.17
CA LYS A 208 5.97 -4.52 21.40
C LYS A 208 5.52 -5.77 20.64
N ASN A 209 4.21 -5.89 20.44
CA ASN A 209 3.57 -6.95 19.67
C ASN A 209 2.44 -6.37 18.79
N PRO A 210 1.94 -7.11 17.78
CA PRO A 210 0.91 -6.61 16.87
C PRO A 210 -0.39 -6.12 17.56
N GLN A 211 -0.76 -6.70 18.70
CA GLN A 211 -1.98 -6.35 19.44
C GLN A 211 -1.90 -4.94 20.06
N ASP A 212 -0.70 -4.50 20.42
CA ASP A 212 -0.46 -3.16 20.97
C ASP A 212 -0.77 -2.02 19.97
N ARG A 213 -0.92 -2.33 18.68
CA ARG A 213 -1.27 -1.32 17.65
C ARG A 213 -2.62 -0.65 17.92
N VAL A 214 -3.50 -1.24 18.71
CA VAL A 214 -4.72 -0.58 19.20
C VAL A 214 -4.38 0.65 20.05
N ASN A 215 -3.39 0.56 20.94
CA ASN A 215 -2.95 1.68 21.77
C ASN A 215 -2.34 2.81 20.93
N LEU A 216 -1.56 2.44 19.91
CA LEU A 216 -1.00 3.41 18.96
C LEU A 216 -2.12 4.17 18.22
N ARG A 217 -3.18 3.47 17.81
CA ARG A 217 -4.35 4.12 17.17
C ARG A 217 -5.05 5.09 18.11
N LEU A 218 -5.28 4.69 19.37
CA LEU A 218 -5.92 5.57 20.36
C LEU A 218 -5.10 6.84 20.61
N GLN A 219 -3.77 6.73 20.69
CA GLN A 219 -2.89 7.89 20.92
C GLN A 219 -2.79 8.80 19.69
N THR A 220 -2.81 8.23 18.50
CA THR A 220 -2.66 9.01 17.26
C THR A 220 -3.98 9.58 16.73
N GLY A 221 -5.12 8.98 17.07
CA GLY A 221 -6.44 9.36 16.55
C GLY A 221 -6.97 10.73 16.99
N ASP A 222 -6.46 11.28 18.09
CA ASP A 222 -6.84 12.61 18.60
C ASP A 222 -5.65 13.58 18.72
N PHE A 223 -4.56 13.28 17.99
CA PHE A 223 -3.29 13.99 18.05
C PHE A 223 -3.43 15.52 18.09
N ALA A 224 -4.15 16.14 17.14
CA ALA A 224 -4.27 17.59 17.03
C ALA A 224 -5.02 18.25 18.21
N HIS A 225 -5.69 17.47 19.06
CA HIS A 225 -6.39 17.93 20.25
C HIS A 225 -5.57 17.74 21.55
N THR A 226 -4.46 17.01 21.49
CA THR A 226 -3.52 16.86 22.61
C THR A 226 -2.71 18.13 22.84
N SER A 227 -2.06 18.24 24.01
CA SER A 227 -1.15 19.35 24.31
C SER A 227 0.02 19.43 23.33
N LEU A 228 0.60 18.28 22.95
CA LEU A 228 1.72 18.19 22.01
C LEU A 228 1.32 18.50 20.58
N GLY A 229 0.17 17.98 20.12
CA GLY A 229 -0.27 18.12 18.73
C GLY A 229 -1.04 19.41 18.43
N ARG A 230 -1.39 20.22 19.45
CA ARG A 230 -2.15 21.48 19.28
C ARG A 230 -1.52 22.44 18.26
N ILE A 231 -0.20 22.43 18.12
CA ILE A 231 0.50 23.27 17.13
C ILE A 231 0.09 22.94 15.68
N PHE A 232 -0.34 21.71 15.40
CA PHE A 232 -0.81 21.23 14.09
C PHE A 232 -2.34 21.28 13.95
N GLN A 233 -3.05 21.81 14.94
CA GLN A 233 -4.52 21.89 14.90
C GLN A 233 -5.03 22.69 13.70
N LYS A 234 -4.27 23.70 13.26
CA LYS A 234 -4.60 24.49 12.07
C LYS A 234 -4.61 23.60 10.82
N ASP A 235 -3.57 22.78 10.63
CA ASP A 235 -3.48 21.86 9.49
C ASP A 235 -4.61 20.85 9.53
N PHE A 236 -4.88 20.24 10.70
CA PHE A 236 -6.02 19.34 10.87
C PHE A 236 -7.34 19.98 10.44
N LYS A 237 -7.68 21.16 10.98
CA LYS A 237 -8.95 21.84 10.70
C LYS A 237 -9.11 22.21 9.22
N ILE A 238 -8.04 22.69 8.59
CA ILE A 238 -8.07 23.08 7.17
C ILE A 238 -8.34 21.87 6.28
N HIS A 239 -7.65 20.75 6.52
CA HIS A 239 -7.80 19.55 5.69
C HIS A 239 -9.12 18.84 5.96
N LEU A 240 -9.57 18.76 7.22
CA LEU A 240 -10.88 18.21 7.56
C LEU A 240 -12.02 18.98 6.88
N ALA A 241 -11.96 20.32 6.87
CA ALA A 241 -12.95 21.15 6.20
C ALA A 241 -12.99 20.94 4.67
N ARG A 242 -11.86 20.56 4.05
CA ARG A 242 -11.78 20.24 2.62
C ARG A 242 -12.31 18.84 2.30
N LEU A 243 -12.18 17.91 3.23
CA LEU A 243 -12.76 16.57 3.11
C LEU A 243 -14.29 16.58 3.25
N ALA A 244 -14.85 17.60 3.91
CA ALA A 244 -16.29 17.68 4.17
C ALA A 244 -17.09 17.64 2.87
N TRP A 245 -18.22 16.94 2.88
CA TRP A 245 -19.15 16.90 1.76
C TRP A 245 -19.89 18.24 1.67
N GLN A 246 -19.52 19.08 0.70
CA GLN A 246 -20.01 20.46 0.58
C GLN A 246 -21.28 20.59 -0.28
N PHE A 247 -22.04 19.52 -0.48
CA PHE A 247 -23.24 19.53 -1.31
C PHE A 247 -24.49 19.52 -0.43
N ASP A 248 -25.49 20.31 -0.85
CA ASP A 248 -26.75 20.54 -0.10
C ASP A 248 -27.56 19.25 0.12
N THR A 249 -27.26 18.19 -0.63
CA THR A 249 -27.91 16.88 -0.53
C THR A 249 -26.93 15.83 -0.02
N CYS A 250 -27.19 15.32 1.18
CA CYS A 250 -26.73 14.01 1.61
C CYS A 250 -27.97 13.12 1.81
N THR A 251 -28.55 12.70 0.70
CA THR A 251 -29.68 11.77 0.70
C THR A 251 -29.21 10.36 1.06
N SER A 252 -30.13 9.43 1.32
CA SER A 252 -29.78 8.01 1.48
C SER A 252 -28.98 7.44 0.29
N ARG A 253 -29.12 8.04 -0.90
CA ARG A 253 -28.40 7.65 -2.12
C ARG A 253 -26.92 8.05 -2.09
N ASP A 254 -26.61 9.17 -1.43
CA ASP A 254 -25.26 9.72 -1.37
C ASP A 254 -24.36 8.98 -0.37
N LYS A 255 -24.94 8.14 0.51
CA LYS A 255 -24.20 7.35 1.51
C LYS A 255 -23.11 6.46 0.92
N VAL A 256 -23.22 6.05 -0.34
CA VAL A 256 -22.19 5.26 -1.05
C VAL A 256 -20.98 6.11 -1.43
N LEU A 257 -21.11 7.43 -1.49
CA LEU A 257 -20.07 8.40 -1.83
C LEU A 257 -19.49 9.13 -0.63
N THR A 258 -20.08 8.93 0.55
CA THR A 258 -19.72 9.64 1.78
C THR A 258 -19.33 8.68 2.89
N MET A 259 -18.56 9.17 3.85
CA MET A 259 -18.41 8.53 5.15
C MET A 259 -18.75 9.51 6.27
N SER A 260 -19.44 9.04 7.30
CA SER A 260 -19.79 9.86 8.46
C SER A 260 -18.57 10.02 9.38
N GLY A 261 -18.32 11.25 9.84
CA GLY A 261 -17.46 11.52 10.97
C GLY A 261 -18.12 11.22 12.31
N ARG A 262 -17.37 11.49 13.38
CA ARG A 262 -17.82 11.26 14.76
C ARG A 262 -19.10 12.03 15.12
N ASP A 263 -19.29 13.22 14.57
CA ASP A 263 -20.47 14.07 14.80
C ASP A 263 -21.59 13.87 13.77
N GLY A 264 -21.45 12.87 12.88
CA GLY A 264 -22.35 12.62 11.77
C GLY A 264 -22.13 13.51 10.55
N THR A 265 -21.13 14.40 10.56
CA THR A 265 -20.76 15.19 9.39
C THR A 265 -20.35 14.27 8.24
N PRO A 266 -20.95 14.39 7.04
CA PRO A 266 -20.54 13.61 5.89
C PRO A 266 -19.24 14.16 5.30
N TYR A 267 -18.30 13.27 5.02
CA TYR A 267 -17.06 13.54 4.31
C TYR A 267 -17.03 12.74 3.01
N HIS A 268 -16.24 13.19 2.03
CA HIS A 268 -15.98 12.43 0.81
C HIS A 268 -15.40 11.05 1.14
N TYR A 269 -16.03 9.97 0.66
CA TYR A 269 -15.49 8.62 0.82
C TYR A 269 -14.25 8.41 -0.06
N ILE A 270 -14.25 8.96 -1.28
CA ILE A 270 -13.09 8.96 -2.18
C ILE A 270 -12.76 10.41 -2.53
N LEU A 271 -11.48 10.76 -2.50
CA LEU A 271 -11.00 12.11 -2.79
C LEU A 271 -11.48 12.58 -4.19
N PRO A 272 -12.04 13.80 -4.30
CA PRO A 272 -12.49 14.37 -5.58
C PRO A 272 -11.42 14.36 -6.68
N GLY A 273 -10.13 14.50 -6.31
CA GLY A 273 -9.01 14.45 -7.25
C GLY A 273 -8.93 13.14 -8.05
N VAL A 274 -9.41 12.02 -7.51
CA VAL A 274 -9.46 10.73 -8.22
C VAL A 274 -10.48 10.77 -9.35
N TYR A 275 -11.69 11.28 -9.08
CA TYR A 275 -12.69 11.48 -10.13
C TYR A 275 -12.19 12.45 -11.19
N LYS A 276 -11.54 13.54 -10.78
CA LYS A 276 -10.95 14.52 -11.70
C LYS A 276 -9.90 13.87 -12.62
N LEU A 277 -9.02 13.02 -12.08
CA LEU A 277 -8.08 12.21 -12.85
C LEU A 277 -8.79 11.37 -13.92
N LEU A 278 -9.77 10.57 -13.53
CA LEU A 278 -10.49 9.66 -14.43
C LEU A 278 -11.21 10.41 -15.55
N HIS A 279 -11.88 11.52 -15.22
CA HIS A 279 -12.53 12.38 -16.19
C HIS A 279 -11.54 13.01 -17.16
N HIS A 280 -10.40 13.51 -16.66
CA HIS A 280 -9.37 14.12 -17.49
C HIS A 280 -8.76 13.13 -18.47
N LEU A 281 -8.37 11.94 -18.00
CA LEU A 281 -7.80 10.89 -18.86
C LEU A 281 -8.80 10.43 -19.92
N THR A 282 -10.07 10.28 -19.56
CA THR A 282 -11.14 9.92 -20.50
C THR A 282 -11.38 11.01 -21.53
N ALA A 283 -11.43 12.28 -21.12
CA ALA A 283 -11.61 13.43 -22.01
C ALA A 283 -10.46 13.57 -23.02
N MET A 284 -9.23 13.28 -22.58
CA MET A 284 -8.05 13.23 -23.46
C MET A 284 -7.99 11.99 -24.36
N ARG A 285 -8.97 11.07 -24.26
CA ARG A 285 -8.95 9.76 -24.93
C ARG A 285 -7.65 9.00 -24.66
N ARG A 286 -7.14 9.13 -23.44
CA ARG A 286 -5.94 8.41 -23.01
C ARG A 286 -6.26 6.92 -22.94
N ASP A 287 -5.36 6.08 -23.44
CA ASP A 287 -5.39 4.65 -23.11
C ASP A 287 -4.84 4.47 -21.68
N PHE A 288 -5.70 4.00 -20.76
CA PHE A 288 -5.33 3.78 -19.37
C PHE A 288 -6.14 2.67 -18.71
N ALA A 289 -5.60 2.14 -17.62
CA ALA A 289 -6.31 1.32 -16.64
C ALA A 289 -5.95 1.74 -15.23
N VAL A 290 -6.85 1.49 -14.28
CA VAL A 290 -6.63 1.70 -12.86
C VAL A 290 -6.65 0.37 -12.13
N VAL A 291 -5.66 0.18 -11.28
CA VAL A 291 -5.49 -1.01 -10.45
C VAL A 291 -5.51 -0.57 -8.99
N ILE A 292 -6.63 -0.81 -8.29
CA ILE A 292 -6.73 -0.58 -6.86
C ILE A 292 -5.94 -1.67 -6.13
N ARG A 293 -5.04 -1.27 -5.24
CA ARG A 293 -4.17 -2.17 -4.45
C ARG A 293 -4.50 -2.00 -2.99
N THR A 294 -4.53 -3.08 -2.23
CA THR A 294 -4.76 -3.01 -0.78
C THR A 294 -4.28 -4.26 -0.08
N TYR A 295 -3.86 -4.14 1.17
CA TYR A 295 -3.71 -5.28 2.07
C TYR A 295 -5.00 -5.61 2.83
N GLY A 296 -5.96 -4.69 2.82
CA GLY A 296 -7.20 -4.78 3.58
C GLY A 296 -8.35 -5.41 2.82
N ARG A 297 -9.54 -5.26 3.37
CA ARG A 297 -10.80 -5.79 2.81
C ARG A 297 -11.67 -4.70 2.18
N ASP A 298 -11.20 -3.45 2.11
CA ASP A 298 -11.96 -2.27 1.65
C ASP A 298 -12.23 -2.24 0.14
N GLY A 299 -11.50 -3.05 -0.64
CA GLY A 299 -11.57 -3.08 -2.09
C GLY A 299 -12.99 -3.10 -2.67
N PRO A 300 -13.91 -3.99 -2.24
CA PRO A 300 -15.27 -4.04 -2.75
C PRO A 300 -16.08 -2.75 -2.51
N ASN A 301 -15.91 -2.11 -1.35
CA ASN A 301 -16.61 -0.86 -1.00
C ASN A 301 -16.09 0.29 -1.87
N VAL A 302 -14.77 0.42 -2.00
CA VAL A 302 -14.13 1.42 -2.87
C VAL A 302 -14.56 1.25 -4.33
N MET A 303 -14.53 0.03 -4.85
CA MET A 303 -14.93 -0.25 -6.23
C MET A 303 -16.43 0.00 -6.47
N SER A 304 -17.27 -0.31 -5.48
CA SER A 304 -18.71 -0.02 -5.55
C SER A 304 -18.99 1.48 -5.54
N SER A 305 -18.27 2.24 -4.70
CA SER A 305 -18.36 3.70 -4.64
C SER A 305 -17.89 4.36 -5.93
N LEU A 306 -16.72 3.99 -6.44
CA LEU A 306 -16.21 4.46 -7.73
C LEU A 306 -17.21 4.18 -8.84
N ASN A 307 -17.70 2.93 -8.95
CA ASN A 307 -18.69 2.58 -9.96
C ASN A 307 -19.95 3.45 -9.85
N TYR A 308 -20.46 3.67 -8.63
CA TYR A 308 -21.64 4.50 -8.43
C TYR A 308 -21.40 5.97 -8.83
N GLY A 309 -20.29 6.57 -8.39
CA GLY A 309 -19.94 7.95 -8.71
C GLY A 309 -19.70 8.16 -10.21
N LEU A 310 -18.99 7.22 -10.87
CA LEU A 310 -18.68 7.27 -12.30
C LEU A 310 -19.89 7.14 -13.22
N LEU A 311 -21.04 6.68 -12.71
CA LEU A 311 -22.31 6.72 -13.44
C LEU A 311 -22.98 8.11 -13.44
N GLY A 312 -22.27 9.14 -12.98
CA GLY A 312 -22.77 10.52 -12.93
C GLY A 312 -23.52 10.87 -11.65
N ASN A 313 -23.47 9.99 -10.63
CA ASN A 313 -24.17 10.21 -9.37
C ASN A 313 -23.41 11.12 -8.40
N HIS A 314 -22.12 11.37 -8.63
CA HIS A 314 -21.37 12.33 -7.80
C HIS A 314 -21.75 13.77 -8.19
N PRO A 315 -22.19 14.65 -7.26
CA PRO A 315 -22.69 15.99 -7.59
C PRO A 315 -21.72 16.88 -8.39
N ALA A 316 -20.42 16.79 -8.09
CA ALA A 316 -19.37 17.49 -8.85
C ALA A 316 -19.00 16.83 -10.20
N PHE A 317 -19.35 15.55 -10.42
CA PHE A 317 -18.93 14.75 -11.57
C PHE A 317 -20.14 14.10 -12.24
N LYS A 318 -21.03 14.93 -12.78
CA LYS A 318 -22.34 14.49 -13.34
C LYS A 318 -22.25 13.77 -14.69
N THR A 319 -21.13 13.92 -15.40
CA THR A 319 -20.97 13.28 -16.71
C THR A 319 -20.60 11.80 -16.51
N PRO A 320 -21.41 10.83 -16.94
CA PRO A 320 -21.08 9.43 -16.73
C PRO A 320 -19.85 9.03 -17.55
N LEU A 321 -18.94 8.27 -16.93
CA LEU A 321 -17.83 7.62 -17.60
C LEU A 321 -18.15 6.14 -17.85
N ARG A 322 -17.99 5.68 -19.09
CA ARG A 322 -18.20 4.28 -19.49
C ARG A 322 -16.96 3.42 -19.19
N LEU A 323 -16.42 3.52 -17.98
CA LEU A 323 -15.32 2.67 -17.53
C LEU A 323 -15.89 1.40 -16.90
N LYS A 324 -15.39 0.23 -17.31
CA LYS A 324 -15.76 -1.03 -16.68
C LYS A 324 -15.12 -1.10 -15.30
N VAL A 325 -15.91 -1.36 -14.25
CA VAL A 325 -15.41 -1.49 -12.87
C VAL A 325 -15.64 -2.91 -12.38
N HIS A 326 -14.56 -3.62 -12.08
CA HIS A 326 -14.60 -4.97 -11.53
C HIS A 326 -14.73 -4.93 -10.01
N LYS A 327 -15.95 -5.11 -9.48
CA LYS A 327 -16.24 -4.95 -8.05
C LYS A 327 -15.69 -6.06 -7.14
N THR A 328 -15.31 -7.21 -7.69
CA THR A 328 -14.69 -8.30 -6.94
C THR A 328 -13.17 -8.22 -7.12
N PRO A 329 -12.41 -7.86 -6.06
CA PRO A 329 -10.96 -7.80 -6.15
C PRO A 329 -10.37 -9.18 -6.41
N GLY A 330 -9.31 -9.23 -7.23
CA GLY A 330 -8.42 -10.39 -7.30
C GLY A 330 -7.54 -10.51 -6.05
N ILE A 331 -6.66 -11.50 -6.06
CA ILE A 331 -5.70 -11.75 -4.97
C ILE A 331 -4.31 -11.88 -5.57
N ILE A 332 -3.31 -11.28 -4.92
CA ILE A 332 -1.89 -11.49 -5.21
C ILE A 332 -1.26 -12.09 -3.94
N LYS A 333 -0.75 -13.32 -4.06
CA LYS A 333 -0.11 -14.06 -2.97
C LYS A 333 1.33 -14.40 -3.30
N ARG A 334 2.17 -14.50 -2.27
CA ARG A 334 3.55 -15.00 -2.39
C ARG A 334 3.61 -16.44 -1.90
N LYS A 335 4.18 -17.32 -2.72
CA LYS A 335 4.45 -18.73 -2.42
C LYS A 335 5.94 -18.90 -2.17
N GLY A 336 6.38 -18.70 -0.94
CA GLY A 336 7.81 -18.72 -0.60
C GLY A 336 8.53 -17.44 -1.04
N SER A 337 9.85 -17.52 -1.26
CA SER A 337 10.71 -16.34 -1.42
C SER A 337 10.59 -15.63 -2.78
N ASN A 338 10.26 -16.34 -3.87
CA ASN A 338 10.31 -15.78 -5.24
C ASN A 338 9.19 -16.27 -6.17
N SER A 339 8.11 -16.86 -5.65
CA SER A 339 6.96 -17.27 -6.48
C SER A 339 5.72 -16.47 -6.14
N PHE A 340 4.92 -16.16 -7.15
CA PHE A 340 3.69 -15.39 -7.03
C PHE A 340 2.51 -16.19 -7.54
N GLU A 341 1.34 -15.95 -6.96
CA GLU A 341 0.06 -16.39 -7.47
C GLU A 341 -0.85 -15.18 -7.61
N LEU A 342 -1.36 -14.94 -8.82
CA LEU A 342 -2.36 -13.93 -9.07
C LEU A 342 -3.67 -14.62 -9.46
N GLN A 343 -4.71 -14.35 -8.69
CA GLN A 343 -6.06 -14.88 -8.90
C GLN A 343 -6.99 -13.75 -9.32
N THR A 344 -7.77 -13.98 -10.37
CA THR A 344 -8.90 -13.11 -10.75
C THR A 344 -10.20 -13.90 -10.69
N TYR A 345 -11.32 -13.20 -10.52
CA TYR A 345 -12.63 -13.81 -10.41
C TYR A 345 -13.51 -13.42 -11.59
N LYS A 346 -14.48 -14.28 -11.92
CA LYS A 346 -15.45 -13.96 -12.98
C LYS A 346 -16.28 -12.73 -12.57
N ALA A 347 -16.58 -11.88 -13.55
CA ALA A 347 -17.52 -10.79 -13.34
C ALA A 347 -18.93 -11.37 -13.23
N ARG A 348 -19.68 -10.99 -12.20
CA ARG A 348 -21.11 -11.32 -12.13
C ARG A 348 -21.88 -10.54 -13.20
N ASP A 349 -22.84 -11.22 -13.79
CA ASP A 349 -23.89 -10.70 -14.66
C ASP A 349 -24.96 -9.95 -13.84
N GLY A 350 -24.56 -8.88 -13.15
CA GLY A 350 -25.43 -7.80 -12.67
C GLY A 350 -26.60 -8.12 -11.72
N THR A 351 -26.89 -9.37 -11.39
CA THR A 351 -28.17 -9.78 -10.78
C THR A 351 -28.06 -10.31 -9.35
N GLY A 352 -26.86 -10.51 -8.80
CA GLY A 352 -26.67 -11.04 -7.45
C GLY A 352 -25.81 -10.16 -6.55
N SER A 353 -26.27 -9.90 -5.32
CA SER A 353 -25.42 -9.38 -4.24
C SER A 353 -24.51 -10.50 -3.69
N GLY A 354 -23.26 -10.18 -3.36
CA GLY A 354 -22.26 -11.13 -2.83
C GLY A 354 -20.99 -11.27 -3.69
N ASN A 355 -19.95 -11.85 -3.09
CA ASN A 355 -18.65 -12.05 -3.75
C ASN A 355 -18.75 -13.17 -4.80
N CYS A 356 -18.16 -12.97 -5.99
CA CYS A 356 -17.93 -14.08 -6.93
C CYS A 356 -16.68 -14.83 -6.48
N SER A 357 -16.83 -16.08 -6.09
CA SER A 357 -15.71 -16.96 -5.70
C SER A 357 -15.17 -17.79 -6.88
N GLU A 358 -15.82 -17.73 -8.05
CA GLU A 358 -15.38 -18.51 -9.20
C GLU A 358 -14.14 -17.87 -9.84
N ILE A 359 -13.03 -18.59 -9.78
CA ILE A 359 -11.75 -18.17 -10.35
C ILE A 359 -11.88 -18.09 -11.87
N HIS A 360 -11.55 -16.93 -12.44
CA HIS A 360 -11.46 -16.72 -13.87
C HIS A 360 -10.06 -17.06 -14.41
N GLN A 361 -9.02 -16.61 -13.73
CA GLN A 361 -7.62 -16.90 -14.09
C GLN A 361 -6.80 -17.10 -12.81
N LEU A 362 -5.92 -18.10 -12.84
CA LEU A 362 -4.85 -18.31 -11.87
C LEU A 362 -3.53 -18.22 -12.65
N LEU A 363 -2.74 -17.19 -12.36
CA LEU A 363 -1.44 -16.98 -12.98
C LEU A 363 -0.35 -17.26 -11.96
N THR A 364 0.66 -18.03 -12.35
CA THR A 364 1.80 -18.40 -11.49
C THR A 364 3.14 -17.90 -12.02
N HIS A 365 3.17 -17.38 -13.26
CA HIS A 365 4.36 -16.81 -13.88
C HIS A 365 4.29 -15.29 -13.88
N GLU A 366 5.31 -14.63 -13.37
CA GLU A 366 5.37 -13.16 -13.25
C GLU A 366 5.16 -12.47 -14.60
N ARG A 367 5.72 -13.02 -15.67
CA ARG A 367 5.55 -12.46 -17.02
C ARG A 367 4.09 -12.42 -17.46
N ASP A 368 3.31 -13.44 -17.13
CA ASP A 368 1.89 -13.49 -17.47
C ASP A 368 1.08 -12.53 -16.60
N MET A 369 1.46 -12.36 -15.33
CA MET A 369 0.88 -11.34 -14.44
C MET A 369 1.11 -9.93 -15.00
N TYR A 370 2.33 -9.62 -15.41
CA TYR A 370 2.67 -8.35 -16.05
C TYR A 370 1.88 -8.11 -17.35
N ARG A 371 1.82 -9.11 -18.24
CA ARG A 371 1.04 -9.03 -19.49
C ARG A 371 -0.45 -8.82 -19.22
N MET A 372 -0.99 -9.51 -18.22
CA MET A 372 -2.39 -9.33 -17.80
C MET A 372 -2.62 -7.90 -17.29
N MET A 373 -1.75 -7.37 -16.42
CA MET A 373 -1.85 -5.98 -15.95
C MET A 373 -1.79 -4.97 -17.10
N CYS A 374 -0.91 -5.17 -18.08
CA CYS A 374 -0.82 -4.33 -19.29
C CYS A 374 -2.10 -4.42 -20.13
N ALA A 375 -2.73 -5.60 -20.22
CA ALA A 375 -3.95 -5.83 -20.97
C ALA A 375 -5.22 -5.33 -20.27
N THR A 376 -5.21 -5.15 -18.94
CA THR A 376 -6.35 -4.68 -18.13
C THR A 376 -6.98 -3.41 -18.69
N GLN A 377 -8.30 -3.33 -18.66
CA GLN A 377 -9.07 -2.16 -19.10
C GLN A 377 -10.02 -1.73 -17.99
N GLY A 378 -10.31 -0.43 -17.92
CA GLY A 378 -11.17 0.11 -16.87
C GLY A 378 -10.50 0.08 -15.49
N ILE A 379 -11.24 -0.36 -14.48
CA ILE A 379 -10.79 -0.38 -13.08
C ILE A 379 -10.93 -1.81 -12.53
N SER A 380 -9.84 -2.33 -11.99
CA SER A 380 -9.80 -3.59 -11.23
C SER A 380 -9.15 -3.37 -9.86
N GLY A 381 -9.35 -4.32 -8.94
CA GLY A 381 -8.74 -4.27 -7.61
C GLY A 381 -8.04 -5.58 -7.27
N TYR A 382 -7.03 -5.53 -6.40
CA TYR A 382 -6.32 -6.70 -5.89
C TYR A 382 -6.03 -6.56 -4.40
N VAL A 383 -6.21 -7.66 -3.68
CA VAL A 383 -5.74 -7.81 -2.30
C VAL A 383 -4.34 -8.45 -2.31
N ASP A 384 -3.36 -7.71 -1.81
CA ASP A 384 -1.96 -8.11 -1.69
C ASP A 384 -1.71 -8.93 -0.40
N ASP A 385 -0.55 -9.59 -0.34
CA ASP A 385 -0.20 -10.53 0.73
C ASP A 385 0.37 -9.85 1.99
N PHE A 386 -0.51 -9.35 2.85
CA PHE A 386 -0.11 -8.68 4.09
C PHE A 386 0.68 -9.59 5.03
N TYR A 387 0.26 -10.84 5.16
CA TYR A 387 0.89 -11.79 6.08
C TYR A 387 2.32 -12.12 5.65
N HIS A 388 2.57 -12.22 4.34
CA HIS A 388 3.94 -12.37 3.85
C HIS A 388 4.79 -11.12 4.16
N TRP A 389 4.29 -9.92 3.91
CA TRP A 389 5.04 -8.68 4.19
C TRP A 389 5.36 -8.55 5.69
N GLN A 390 4.36 -8.73 6.55
CA GLN A 390 4.53 -8.73 8.01
C GLN A 390 5.49 -9.83 8.49
N GLY A 391 5.35 -11.06 7.97
CA GLY A 391 6.18 -12.20 8.35
C GLY A 391 7.66 -12.07 7.95
N ASN A 392 7.97 -11.19 7.01
CA ASN A 392 9.35 -10.87 6.58
C ASN A 392 9.84 -9.52 7.12
N GLY A 393 9.22 -9.01 8.19
CA GLY A 393 9.71 -7.82 8.88
C GLY A 393 9.48 -6.51 8.12
N TYR A 394 8.46 -6.46 7.24
CA TYR A 394 8.07 -5.28 6.47
C TYR A 394 9.11 -4.77 5.45
N ILE A 395 10.12 -5.58 5.11
CA ILE A 395 11.10 -5.23 4.08
C ILE A 395 10.43 -5.02 2.71
N HIS A 396 10.95 -4.09 1.90
CA HIS A 396 10.35 -3.71 0.62
C HIS A 396 10.26 -4.87 -0.37
N THR A 397 11.25 -5.78 -0.39
CA THR A 397 11.23 -6.96 -1.28
C THR A 397 10.11 -7.95 -0.95
N ALA A 398 9.50 -7.85 0.24
CA ALA A 398 8.34 -8.65 0.65
C ALA A 398 7.00 -7.89 0.45
N GLY A 399 7.05 -6.62 0.04
CA GLY A 399 5.90 -5.75 -0.17
C GLY A 399 5.04 -6.10 -1.40
N LYS A 400 4.18 -5.16 -1.79
CA LYS A 400 3.28 -5.26 -2.96
C LYS A 400 4.12 -5.33 -4.23
N PRO A 401 4.01 -6.39 -5.05
CA PRO A 401 4.79 -6.48 -6.28
C PRO A 401 4.31 -5.47 -7.33
N LEU A 402 5.27 -4.75 -7.90
CA LEU A 402 5.12 -3.93 -9.10
C LEU A 402 6.08 -4.45 -10.18
N TRP A 403 5.53 -5.12 -11.20
CA TRP A 403 6.32 -5.61 -12.33
C TRP A 403 6.53 -4.54 -13.39
N LEU A 404 7.78 -4.38 -13.83
CA LEU A 404 8.21 -3.47 -14.88
C LEU A 404 9.07 -4.22 -15.91
N ASP A 405 8.95 -3.84 -17.17
CA ASP A 405 9.80 -4.31 -18.26
C ASP A 405 10.49 -3.11 -18.91
N THR A 406 11.82 -3.07 -18.86
CA THR A 406 12.61 -1.95 -19.41
C THR A 406 12.64 -1.95 -20.93
N SER A 407 12.26 -3.06 -21.57
CA SER A 407 12.07 -3.16 -23.01
C SER A 407 10.68 -2.73 -23.47
N ASP A 408 9.71 -2.59 -22.55
CA ASP A 408 8.36 -2.17 -22.90
C ASP A 408 8.29 -0.66 -23.12
N THR A 409 8.11 -0.30 -24.38
CA THR A 409 7.94 1.09 -24.81
C THR A 409 6.46 1.51 -24.86
N ARG A 410 5.53 0.60 -24.61
CA ARG A 410 4.09 0.77 -24.84
C ARG A 410 3.29 1.00 -23.57
N HIS A 411 3.74 0.56 -22.40
CA HIS A 411 3.04 0.77 -21.13
C HIS A 411 3.90 1.56 -20.15
N HIS A 412 3.24 2.27 -19.26
CA HIS A 412 3.88 2.98 -18.16
C HIS A 412 3.06 2.76 -16.90
N HIS A 413 3.66 2.06 -15.94
CA HIS A 413 3.05 1.79 -14.65
C HIS A 413 3.44 2.90 -13.67
N ILE A 414 2.45 3.45 -12.96
CA ILE A 414 2.65 4.47 -11.92
C ILE A 414 1.91 3.98 -10.66
N PHE A 415 2.63 3.82 -9.55
CA PHE A 415 2.10 3.34 -8.29
C PHE A 415 2.06 4.46 -7.26
N PHE A 416 0.86 4.79 -6.77
CA PHE A 416 0.65 5.73 -5.68
C PHE A 416 0.42 4.97 -4.37
N ASP A 417 1.22 5.28 -3.36
CA ASP A 417 1.08 4.72 -2.01
C ASP A 417 1.63 5.71 -0.98
N ASP A 418 0.90 5.92 0.13
CA ASP A 418 1.34 6.81 1.21
C ASP A 418 2.54 6.26 1.99
N ASN A 419 2.76 4.94 1.96
CA ASN A 419 3.83 4.23 2.64
C ASN A 419 4.99 3.82 1.74
N PHE A 420 5.01 4.30 0.48
CA PHE A 420 6.22 4.20 -0.32
C PHE A 420 7.32 5.10 0.25
N ARG A 421 8.50 4.54 0.45
CA ARG A 421 9.73 5.24 0.82
C ARG A 421 10.83 4.85 -0.17
N ALA A 422 11.50 5.84 -0.74
CA ALA A 422 12.56 5.61 -1.73
C ALA A 422 13.90 5.21 -1.09
N ASP A 423 14.10 5.61 0.16
CA ASP A 423 15.35 5.56 0.92
C ASP A 423 15.23 4.75 2.22
N ASP A 424 14.15 3.99 2.38
CA ASP A 424 13.88 3.15 3.56
C ASP A 424 13.57 1.70 3.13
N GLU A 425 14.07 0.73 3.89
CA GLU A 425 13.75 -0.69 3.73
C GLU A 425 12.31 -0.98 4.20
N ASP A 426 11.79 -0.21 5.16
CA ASP A 426 10.38 -0.24 5.59
C ASP A 426 9.51 0.53 4.56
N SER A 427 9.46 -0.03 3.35
CA SER A 427 8.73 0.51 2.20
C SER A 427 7.80 -0.56 1.63
N ILE A 428 6.66 -0.13 1.11
CA ILE A 428 5.53 -1.03 0.83
C ILE A 428 5.57 -1.71 -0.55
N VAL A 429 6.46 -1.29 -1.46
CA VAL A 429 6.47 -1.73 -2.86
C VAL A 429 7.72 -2.55 -3.18
N ASP A 430 7.52 -3.80 -3.61
CA ASP A 430 8.57 -4.62 -4.24
C ASP A 430 8.59 -4.33 -5.74
N VAL A 431 9.50 -3.49 -6.19
CA VAL A 431 9.67 -3.21 -7.62
C VAL A 431 10.46 -4.33 -8.26
N ARG A 432 9.84 -5.00 -9.24
CA ARG A 432 10.40 -6.16 -9.91
C ARG A 432 10.61 -5.87 -11.38
N VAL A 433 11.84 -6.01 -11.86
CA VAL A 433 12.21 -5.71 -13.24
C VAL A 433 12.57 -6.98 -14.00
N PHE A 434 12.00 -7.14 -15.19
CA PHE A 434 12.44 -8.16 -16.13
C PHE A 434 13.70 -7.69 -16.87
N ASN A 435 14.70 -8.58 -16.94
CA ASN A 435 15.91 -8.31 -17.71
C ASN A 435 15.72 -8.68 -19.18
N LYS A 436 16.49 -8.05 -20.07
CA LYS A 436 16.51 -8.40 -21.50
C LYS A 436 16.94 -9.85 -21.75
N ASP A 437 17.85 -10.36 -20.92
CA ASP A 437 18.44 -11.70 -21.09
C ASP A 437 17.60 -12.82 -20.48
N ASN A 438 16.76 -12.50 -19.47
CA ASN A 438 15.79 -13.43 -18.90
C ASN A 438 14.43 -12.73 -18.81
N GLY A 439 13.64 -12.89 -19.87
CA GLY A 439 12.31 -12.31 -19.96
C GLY A 439 11.25 -13.06 -19.14
N HIS A 440 11.55 -14.14 -18.43
CA HIS A 440 10.52 -14.96 -17.76
C HIS A 440 10.39 -14.66 -16.27
N GLU A 441 11.48 -14.29 -15.61
CA GLU A 441 11.53 -13.99 -14.18
C GLU A 441 11.96 -12.55 -13.95
N ALA A 442 11.32 -11.89 -12.98
CA ALA A 442 11.69 -10.53 -12.60
C ALA A 442 12.57 -10.58 -11.35
N ARG A 443 13.54 -9.66 -11.26
CA ARG A 443 14.33 -9.46 -10.03
C ARG A 443 13.78 -8.29 -9.23
N SER A 444 13.80 -8.37 -7.91
CA SER A 444 13.60 -7.20 -7.05
C SER A 444 14.73 -6.19 -7.25
N LEU A 445 14.39 -4.91 -7.23
CA LEU A 445 15.35 -3.82 -7.24
C LEU A 445 15.86 -3.51 -5.82
N GLY A 446 17.13 -3.10 -5.73
CA GLY A 446 17.68 -2.52 -4.50
C GLY A 446 17.22 -1.08 -4.29
N LEU A 447 17.36 -0.55 -3.06
CA LEU A 447 16.90 0.81 -2.72
C LEU A 447 17.43 1.91 -3.64
N SER A 448 18.72 1.88 -3.99
CA SER A 448 19.31 2.89 -4.87
C SER A 448 18.68 2.88 -6.27
N GLU A 449 18.25 1.72 -6.76
CA GLU A 449 17.57 1.59 -8.05
C GLU A 449 16.11 2.04 -7.94
N VAL A 450 15.43 1.66 -6.85
CA VAL A 450 14.06 2.10 -6.54
C VAL A 450 13.98 3.62 -6.42
N ALA A 451 14.97 4.27 -5.81
CA ALA A 451 15.03 5.72 -5.68
C ALA A 451 15.07 6.46 -7.04
N LEU A 452 15.66 5.86 -8.09
CA LEU A 452 15.63 6.43 -9.43
C LEU A 452 14.20 6.48 -10.00
N LEU A 453 13.34 5.54 -9.58
CA LEU A 453 11.96 5.39 -10.04
C LEU A 453 10.95 6.26 -9.28
N GLU A 454 11.36 6.92 -8.19
CA GLU A 454 10.53 7.90 -7.49
C GLU A 454 10.08 9.01 -8.45
N ASN A 455 8.81 9.39 -8.45
CA ASN A 455 8.19 10.32 -9.38
C ASN A 455 8.40 9.96 -10.86
N ALA A 456 8.67 8.69 -11.17
CA ALA A 456 8.65 8.14 -12.53
C ALA A 456 7.67 6.97 -12.60
N CYS A 457 7.83 5.97 -11.74
CA CYS A 457 6.94 4.82 -11.61
C CYS A 457 6.33 4.70 -10.22
N LEU A 458 6.86 5.42 -9.23
CA LEU A 458 6.47 5.31 -7.82
C LEU A 458 6.21 6.71 -7.28
N VAL A 459 5.09 6.90 -6.58
CA VAL A 459 4.71 8.17 -5.97
C VAL A 459 4.40 7.92 -4.51
N GLN A 460 5.17 8.55 -3.62
CA GLN A 460 4.78 8.66 -2.22
C GLN A 460 3.58 9.62 -2.17
N ALA A 461 2.39 9.10 -1.86
CA ALA A 461 1.19 9.90 -1.90
C ALA A 461 1.17 10.93 -0.75
N ASP A 462 1.05 12.22 -1.09
CA ASP A 462 0.83 13.28 -0.11
C ASP A 462 -0.67 13.44 0.16
N LEU A 463 -1.11 12.95 1.30
CA LEU A 463 -2.52 13.06 1.66
C LEU A 463 -2.95 14.52 1.86
N LEU A 464 -2.12 15.34 2.52
CA LEU A 464 -2.48 16.73 2.79
C LEU A 464 -2.57 17.52 1.49
N GLU A 465 -1.60 17.32 0.59
CA GLU A 465 -1.61 17.97 -0.73
C GLU A 465 -2.78 17.48 -1.58
N SER A 466 -3.06 16.17 -1.63
CA SER A 466 -4.17 15.62 -2.43
C SER A 466 -5.56 16.05 -1.93
N ILE A 467 -5.69 16.37 -0.64
CA ILE A 467 -6.89 17.03 -0.09
C ILE A 467 -6.92 18.52 -0.48
N ALA A 468 -5.77 19.18 -0.51
CA ALA A 468 -5.66 20.63 -0.74
C ALA A 468 -5.78 21.03 -2.22
N ASP A 469 -5.33 20.16 -3.12
CA ASP A 469 -5.24 20.38 -4.56
C ASP A 469 -5.95 19.24 -5.32
N GLU A 470 -7.11 19.55 -5.89
CA GLU A 470 -7.86 18.59 -6.70
C GLU A 470 -7.09 18.14 -7.97
N ASP A 471 -6.09 18.91 -8.43
CA ASP A 471 -5.22 18.56 -9.56
C ASP A 471 -3.99 17.73 -9.17
N TYR A 472 -3.82 17.39 -7.89
CA TYR A 472 -2.68 16.63 -7.37
C TYR A 472 -2.34 15.40 -8.23
N PHE A 473 -3.29 14.48 -8.43
CA PHE A 473 -3.03 13.27 -9.19
C PHE A 473 -2.72 13.55 -10.67
N LEU A 474 -3.34 14.58 -11.26
CA LEU A 474 -3.04 14.98 -12.63
C LEU A 474 -1.60 15.45 -12.78
N ARG A 475 -1.17 16.30 -11.84
CA ARG A 475 0.19 16.84 -11.80
C ARG A 475 1.20 15.72 -11.60
N MET A 476 0.99 14.84 -10.61
CA MET A 476 1.89 13.71 -10.34
C MET A 476 2.00 12.74 -11.52
N VAL A 477 0.89 12.41 -12.22
CA VAL A 477 0.95 11.58 -13.44
C VAL A 477 1.78 12.24 -14.54
N ARG A 478 1.64 13.55 -14.74
CA ARG A 478 2.43 14.29 -15.75
C ARG A 478 3.91 14.33 -15.40
N GLU A 479 4.24 14.57 -14.13
CA GLU A 479 5.62 14.54 -13.63
C GLU A 479 6.24 13.15 -13.84
N CYS A 480 5.48 12.09 -13.53
CA CYS A 480 5.87 10.71 -13.81
C CYS A 480 6.14 10.45 -15.28
N GLU A 481 5.23 10.85 -16.19
CA GLU A 481 5.43 10.67 -17.64
C GLU A 481 6.70 11.39 -18.14
N GLN A 482 6.96 12.61 -17.63
CA GLN A 482 8.14 13.39 -18.00
C GLN A 482 9.43 12.74 -17.49
N LYS A 483 9.49 12.38 -16.21
CA LYS A 483 10.68 11.75 -15.61
C LYS A 483 10.95 10.37 -16.22
N TYR A 484 9.91 9.56 -16.41
CA TYR A 484 10.06 8.24 -17.03
C TYR A 484 10.58 8.33 -18.47
N THR A 485 10.10 9.31 -19.24
CA THR A 485 10.61 9.57 -20.59
C THR A 485 12.09 9.98 -20.58
N HIS A 486 12.49 10.82 -19.64
CA HIS A 486 13.89 11.19 -19.46
C HIS A 486 14.78 9.99 -19.11
N LEU A 487 14.36 9.15 -18.15
CA LEU A 487 15.10 7.95 -17.74
C LEU A 487 15.32 6.95 -18.89
N LEU A 488 14.32 6.80 -19.77
CA LEU A 488 14.45 5.97 -20.97
C LEU A 488 15.42 6.57 -22.00
N TRP A 489 15.43 7.90 -22.17
CA TRP A 489 16.38 8.57 -23.08
C TRP A 489 17.81 8.55 -22.57
N SER A 490 18.01 8.61 -21.26
CA SER A 490 19.34 8.58 -20.64
C SER A 490 19.91 7.17 -20.45
N ASN A 491 19.18 6.11 -20.86
CA ASN A 491 19.53 4.70 -20.61
C ASN A 491 19.83 4.42 -19.12
N GLN A 492 19.06 5.04 -18.22
CA GLN A 492 19.19 4.88 -16.76
C GLN A 492 18.25 3.80 -16.19
N LEU A 493 17.56 3.05 -17.05
CA LEU A 493 16.61 1.98 -16.72
C LEU A 493 17.09 0.62 -17.20
#